data_AF-V8P834-F1
#
_entry.id   AF-V8P834-F1
#
_cell.length_a   1.000
_cell.length_b   1.000
_cell.length_c   1.000
_cell.angle_alpha   90.00
_cell.angle_beta   90.00
_cell.angle_gamma   90.00
#
_symmetry.space_group_name_H-M   'P 1'
#
loop_
_entity.id
_entity.type
_entity.pdbx_description
1 polymer ?
#
loop_
_entity_poly.entity_id
_entity_poly.type
_entity_poly.pdbx_seq_one_letter_code
_entity_poly.pdbx_strand_id
1 'polypeptide(L)'
;MLLYLNTHTALEQMWLQAELEDERGPQVMVVGPTDVGKSTVCHLLLNYAVSWTLTHICFGSSTPGTNIKLCNKITSRLADVCNQCCEVNRRASISGCIINTCGWVKESGYQALVHVASAFEVDVAVVLDQECLYNELK
;
A
#
# COMPACT_ATOMS: atom_id res chain seq x y z
N MET A 1 -17.09 8.57 6.19
CA MET A 1 -17.48 7.23 6.71
C MET A 1 -17.89 6.27 5.60
N LEU A 2 -18.78 6.66 4.67
CA LEU A 2 -19.16 5.81 3.52
C LEU A 2 -18.00 5.42 2.57
N LEU A 3 -17.03 6.31 2.36
CA LEU A 3 -15.88 6.03 1.48
C LEU A 3 -15.08 4.79 1.94
N TYR A 4 -14.84 4.66 3.25
CA TYR A 4 -14.08 3.55 3.82
C TYR A 4 -14.81 2.22 3.75
N LEU A 5 -16.14 2.26 3.90
CA LEU A 5 -16.98 1.08 3.76
C LEU A 5 -16.98 0.59 2.30
N ASN A 6 -17.10 1.51 1.36
CA ASN A 6 -17.07 1.18 -0.07
C ASN A 6 -15.70 0.62 -0.49
N THR A 7 -14.60 1.21 -0.01
CA THR A 7 -13.25 0.66 -0.27
C THR A 7 -13.08 -0.71 0.36
N HIS A 8 -13.58 -0.92 1.58
CA HIS A 8 -13.53 -2.22 2.23
C HIS A 8 -14.28 -3.28 1.41
N THR A 9 -15.53 -3.01 1.05
CA THR A 9 -16.34 -3.95 0.26
C THR A 9 -15.71 -4.24 -1.10
N ALA A 10 -15.11 -3.25 -1.75
CA ALA A 10 -14.40 -3.46 -3.02
C ALA A 10 -13.16 -4.35 -2.84
N LEU A 11 -12.36 -4.11 -1.79
CA LEU A 11 -11.17 -4.92 -1.49
C LEU A 11 -11.55 -6.35 -1.09
N GLU A 12 -12.64 -6.52 -0.35
CA GLU A 12 -13.18 -7.83 0.02
C GLU A 12 -13.65 -8.60 -1.23
N GLN A 13 -14.27 -7.92 -2.20
CA GLN A 13 -14.65 -8.55 -3.47
C GLN A 13 -13.42 -9.00 -4.28
N MET A 14 -12.39 -8.16 -4.37
CA MET A 14 -11.12 -8.53 -5.02
C MET A 14 -10.47 -9.73 -4.33
N TRP A 15 -10.53 -9.76 -2.99
CA TRP A 15 -10.01 -10.87 -2.20
C TRP A 15 -10.78 -12.18 -2.45
N LEU A 16 -12.12 -12.13 -2.44
CA LEU A 16 -12.97 -13.30 -2.73
C LEU A 16 -12.72 -13.84 -4.13
N GLN A 17 -12.48 -12.96 -5.11
CA GLN A 17 -12.13 -13.37 -6.46
C GLN A 17 -10.75 -14.03 -6.49
N ALA A 18 -9.74 -13.45 -5.83
CA ALA A 18 -8.40 -14.04 -5.74
C ALA A 18 -8.41 -15.42 -5.06
N GLU A 19 -9.19 -15.61 -3.99
CA GLU A 19 -9.35 -16.92 -3.33
C GLU A 19 -10.03 -17.94 -4.26
N LEU A 20 -10.99 -17.50 -5.08
CA LEU A 20 -11.70 -18.36 -6.03
C LEU A 20 -10.83 -18.76 -7.23
N GLU A 21 -10.02 -17.83 -7.72
CA GLU A 21 -9.12 -18.02 -8.86
C GLU A 21 -7.75 -18.60 -8.44
N ASP A 22 -7.52 -18.75 -7.13
CA ASP A 22 -6.23 -19.11 -6.50
C ASP A 22 -5.08 -18.18 -6.93
N GLU A 23 -5.39 -16.89 -7.07
CA GLU A 23 -4.48 -15.83 -7.45
C GLU A 23 -4.02 -15.00 -6.24
N ARG A 24 -3.10 -14.07 -6.50
CA ARG A 24 -2.61 -13.16 -5.46
C ARG A 24 -3.74 -12.22 -5.00
N GLY A 25 -3.75 -11.93 -3.71
CA GLY A 25 -4.63 -10.91 -3.15
C GLY A 25 -4.26 -9.50 -3.61
N PRO A 26 -5.19 -8.55 -3.49
CA PRO A 26 -4.97 -7.18 -3.94
C PRO A 26 -3.89 -6.47 -3.11
N GLN A 27 -3.00 -5.77 -3.80
CA GLN A 27 -1.99 -4.92 -3.21
C GLN A 27 -2.46 -3.47 -3.20
N VAL A 28 -2.69 -2.93 -2.00
CA VAL A 28 -3.31 -1.63 -1.79
C VAL A 28 -2.28 -0.64 -1.25
N MET A 29 -2.12 0.49 -1.90
CA MET A 29 -1.25 1.57 -1.44
C MET A 29 -2.07 2.78 -1.00
N VAL A 30 -1.85 3.27 0.21
CA VAL A 30 -2.51 4.48 0.74
C VAL A 30 -1.55 5.66 0.69
N VAL A 31 -1.93 6.68 -0.07
CA VAL A 31 -1.10 7.84 -0.42
C VAL A 31 -1.79 9.14 0.00
N GLY A 32 -1.01 10.17 0.35
CA GLY A 32 -1.54 11.49 0.70
C GLY A 32 -0.63 12.26 1.66
N PRO A 33 -0.83 13.58 1.84
CA PRO A 33 0.02 14.43 2.67
C PRO A 33 -0.06 14.09 4.16
N THR A 34 0.82 14.64 4.98
CA THR A 34 0.84 14.39 6.44
C THR A 34 -0.50 14.77 7.09
N ASP A 35 -0.88 14.05 8.15
CA ASP A 35 -2.08 14.31 8.99
C ASP A 35 -3.46 14.17 8.34
N VAL A 36 -3.57 13.61 7.13
CA VAL A 36 -4.87 13.29 6.49
C VAL A 36 -5.55 12.02 7.01
N GLY A 37 -4.94 11.36 8.01
CA GLY A 37 -5.50 10.13 8.59
C GLY A 37 -5.13 8.83 7.86
N LYS A 38 -4.09 8.80 7.02
CA LYS A 38 -3.60 7.56 6.34
C LYS A 38 -3.47 6.38 7.30
N SER A 39 -2.82 6.57 8.44
CA SER A 39 -2.66 5.52 9.45
C SER A 39 -4.00 5.06 10.02
N THR A 40 -4.95 5.98 10.24
CA THR A 40 -6.30 5.64 10.69
C THR A 40 -7.03 4.79 9.66
N VAL A 41 -6.91 5.12 8.37
CA VAL A 41 -7.51 4.35 7.27
C VAL A 41 -6.88 2.97 7.17
N CYS A 42 -5.54 2.88 7.23
CA CYS A 42 -4.83 1.61 7.25
C CYS A 42 -5.26 0.74 8.44
N HIS A 43 -5.37 1.31 9.64
CA HIS A 43 -5.85 0.59 10.83
C HIS A 43 -7.31 0.15 10.73
N LEU A 44 -8.16 0.98 10.11
CA LEU A 44 -9.56 0.64 9.92
C LEU A 44 -9.71 -0.52 8.92
N LEU A 45 -9.01 -0.43 7.77
CA LEU A 45 -8.97 -1.50 6.78
C LEU A 45 -8.41 -2.79 7.41
N LEU A 46 -7.32 -2.71 8.17
CA LEU A 46 -6.76 -3.82 8.94
C LEU A 46 -7.76 -4.49 9.88
N ASN A 47 -8.48 -3.70 10.68
CA ASN A 47 -9.43 -4.22 11.66
C ASN A 47 -10.64 -4.90 11.02
N TYR A 48 -11.05 -4.44 9.84
CA TYR A 48 -12.09 -5.14 9.08
C TYR A 48 -11.51 -6.37 8.35
N ALA A 49 -10.26 -6.29 7.91
CA ALA A 49 -9.56 -7.28 7.13
C ALA A 49 -8.77 -8.29 7.99
N VAL A 50 -9.36 -8.82 9.06
CA VAL A 50 -8.73 -9.67 10.11
C VAL A 50 -7.88 -10.86 9.60
N SER A 51 -7.93 -11.21 8.31
CA SER A 51 -7.06 -12.22 7.65
C SER A 51 -5.86 -11.68 6.84
N TRP A 52 -5.62 -10.36 6.78
CA TRP A 52 -4.59 -9.77 5.90
C TRP A 52 -3.21 -9.75 6.55
N THR A 53 -2.22 -10.39 5.92
CA THR A 53 -0.83 -10.36 6.38
C THR A 53 -0.22 -9.02 5.97
N LEU A 54 -0.14 -8.07 6.90
CA LEU A 54 0.29 -6.72 6.56
C LEU A 54 1.81 -6.52 6.62
N THR A 55 2.37 -6.03 5.52
CA THR A 55 3.70 -5.44 5.49
C THR A 55 3.58 -3.93 5.72
N HIS A 56 3.67 -3.48 6.97
CA HIS A 56 3.64 -2.05 7.29
C HIS A 56 4.97 -1.37 6.91
N ILE A 57 4.99 -0.70 5.75
CA ILE A 57 6.16 0.06 5.28
C ILE A 57 6.16 1.46 5.90
N CYS A 58 6.58 1.57 7.16
CA CYS A 58 6.83 2.88 7.75
C CYS A 58 8.21 3.39 7.29
N PHE A 59 8.25 4.39 6.40
CA PHE A 59 9.48 5.17 6.22
C PHE A 59 9.75 5.93 7.52
N GLY A 60 10.66 5.40 8.35
CA GLY A 60 11.02 5.92 9.68
C GLY A 60 11.74 7.28 9.69
N SER A 61 11.46 8.16 8.73
CA SER A 61 11.96 9.52 8.70
C SER A 61 10.84 10.47 8.28
N SER A 62 10.60 11.50 9.09
CA SER A 62 9.70 12.61 8.76
C SER A 62 10.07 13.32 7.45
N THR A 63 11.25 13.04 6.89
CA THR A 63 11.73 13.53 5.60
C THR A 63 12.61 12.46 4.91
N PRO A 64 12.13 11.74 3.89
CA PRO A 64 12.95 10.80 3.11
C PRO A 64 14.05 11.48 2.27
N GLY A 65 14.10 12.82 2.27
CA GLY A 65 15.04 13.63 1.49
C GLY A 65 16.51 13.46 1.84
N THR A 66 16.87 12.90 3.00
CA THR A 66 18.27 12.71 3.38
C THR A 66 18.98 11.64 2.52
N ASN A 67 18.27 10.58 2.08
CA ASN A 67 18.84 9.56 1.19
C ASN A 67 17.77 8.72 0.46
N ILE A 68 17.28 9.23 -0.67
CA ILE A 68 16.29 8.54 -1.52
C ILE A 68 16.83 7.20 -2.08
N LYS A 69 18.15 7.09 -2.34
CA LYS A 69 18.74 5.85 -2.84
C LYS A 69 18.63 4.72 -1.82
N LEU A 70 18.85 5.04 -0.55
CA LEU A 70 18.69 4.08 0.55
C LEU A 70 17.23 3.68 0.70
N CYS A 71 16.32 4.67 0.66
CA CYS A 71 14.87 4.50 0.68
C CYS A 71 14.42 3.47 -0.37
N ASN A 72 14.79 3.70 -1.63
CA ASN A 72 14.45 2.80 -2.74
C ASN A 72 15.04 1.40 -2.57
N LYS A 73 16.27 1.29 -2.05
CA LYS A 73 16.92 0.00 -1.82
C LYS A 73 16.24 -0.80 -0.71
N ILE A 74 15.81 -0.15 0.36
CA ILE A 74 15.05 -0.78 1.44
C ILE A 74 13.69 -1.23 0.90
N THR A 75 12.99 -0.37 0.16
CA THR A 75 11.70 -0.70 -0.47
C THR A 75 11.80 -1.90 -1.40
N SER A 76 12.79 -1.92 -2.30
CA SER A 76 13.00 -3.07 -3.19
C SER A 76 13.29 -4.35 -2.42
N ARG A 77 14.16 -4.28 -1.39
CA ARG A 77 14.46 -5.48 -0.60
C ARG A 77 13.25 -5.97 0.18
N LEU A 78 12.41 -5.05 0.65
CA LEU A 78 11.19 -5.38 1.36
C LEU A 78 10.15 -6.00 0.41
N ALA A 79 10.03 -5.50 -0.81
CA ALA A 79 9.19 -6.09 -1.85
C ALA A 79 9.63 -7.52 -2.17
N ASP A 80 10.94 -7.74 -2.37
CA ASP A 80 11.49 -9.08 -2.61
C ASP A 80 11.12 -10.06 -1.48
N VAL A 81 11.28 -9.63 -0.22
CA VAL A 81 10.95 -10.45 0.94
C VAL A 81 9.44 -10.69 1.05
N CYS A 82 8.62 -9.69 0.75
CA CYS A 82 7.16 -9.82 0.75
C CYS A 82 6.72 -10.87 -0.29
N ASN A 83 7.26 -10.79 -1.51
CA ASN A 83 6.98 -11.75 -2.56
C ASN A 83 7.42 -13.18 -2.17
N GLN A 84 8.60 -13.33 -1.57
CA GLN A 84 9.06 -14.62 -1.05
C GLN A 84 8.15 -15.17 0.05
N CYS A 85 7.66 -14.30 0.95
CA CYS A 85 6.70 -14.70 1.97
C CYS A 85 5.36 -15.16 1.37
N CYS A 86 4.89 -14.50 0.30
CA CYS A 86 3.70 -14.90 -0.43
C CYS A 86 3.87 -16.26 -1.14
N GLU A 87 5.04 -16.55 -1.72
CA GLU A 87 5.33 -17.85 -2.35
C GLU A 87 5.29 -19.01 -1.35
N VAL A 88 5.80 -18.79 -0.13
CA VAL A 88 5.87 -19.83 0.91
C VAL A 88 4.52 -20.05 1.59
N ASN A 89 3.73 -18.98 1.74
CA ASN A 89 2.48 -19.03 2.49
C ASN A 89 1.31 -18.60 1.60
N ARG A 90 0.58 -19.61 1.08
CA ARG A 90 -0.64 -19.41 0.28
C ARG A 90 -1.63 -18.45 0.95
N ARG A 91 -1.77 -18.54 2.27
CA ARG A 91 -2.68 -17.68 3.03
C ARG A 91 -2.23 -16.22 3.00
N ALA A 92 -0.92 -15.96 3.04
CA ALA A 92 -0.36 -14.62 2.90
C ALA A 92 -0.51 -14.10 1.46
N SER A 93 -0.29 -14.97 0.47
CA SER A 93 -0.47 -14.65 -0.96
C SER A 93 -1.90 -14.18 -1.26
N ILE A 94 -2.90 -14.98 -0.88
CA ILE A 94 -4.30 -14.65 -1.14
C ILE A 94 -4.72 -13.43 -0.32
N SER A 95 -4.14 -13.25 0.88
CA SER A 95 -4.50 -12.13 1.75
C SER A 95 -4.09 -10.74 1.24
N GLY A 96 -3.17 -10.63 0.29
CA GLY A 96 -2.72 -9.34 -0.23
C GLY A 96 -1.91 -8.51 0.79
N CYS A 97 -1.69 -7.23 0.48
CA CYS A 97 -0.86 -6.33 1.28
C CYS A 97 -1.41 -4.89 1.30
N ILE A 98 -1.29 -4.20 2.43
CA ILE A 98 -1.60 -2.78 2.55
C ILE A 98 -0.33 -1.99 2.85
N ILE A 99 -0.01 -1.04 1.98
CA ILE A 99 1.18 -0.21 2.01
C ILE A 99 0.80 1.19 2.47
N ASN A 100 1.21 1.55 3.68
CA ASN A 100 1.07 2.90 4.21
C ASN A 100 2.27 3.75 3.78
N THR A 101 2.07 4.83 3.03
CA THR A 101 3.20 5.67 2.61
C THR A 101 3.40 6.87 3.52
N CYS A 102 4.60 7.47 3.47
CA CYS A 102 4.86 8.73 4.14
C CYS A 102 4.09 9.89 3.50
N GLY A 103 3.92 10.99 4.26
CA GLY A 103 3.24 12.20 3.80
C GLY A 103 3.99 13.02 2.74
N TRP A 104 5.10 12.50 2.22
CA TRP A 104 5.96 13.21 1.28
C TRP A 104 5.57 12.90 -0.16
N VAL A 105 4.65 13.70 -0.68
CA VAL A 105 3.96 13.49 -1.96
C VAL A 105 4.49 14.36 -3.11
N LYS A 106 5.48 15.23 -2.85
CA LYS A 106 6.01 16.19 -3.84
C LYS A 106 7.42 15.82 -4.31
N GLU A 107 7.73 16.15 -5.57
CA GLU A 107 9.05 16.03 -6.19
C GLU A 107 9.70 14.64 -6.04
N SER A 108 10.79 14.53 -5.27
CA SER A 108 11.48 13.28 -5.01
C SER A 108 10.65 12.30 -4.17
N GLY A 109 9.69 12.80 -3.38
CA GLY A 109 8.69 11.97 -2.72
C GLY A 109 7.80 11.25 -3.72
N TYR A 110 7.39 11.91 -4.80
CA TYR A 110 6.62 11.28 -5.88
C TYR A 110 7.39 10.16 -6.56
N GLN A 111 8.68 10.38 -6.85
CA GLN A 111 9.54 9.32 -7.43
C GLN A 111 9.66 8.10 -6.50
N ALA A 112 9.74 8.32 -5.19
CA ALA A 112 9.75 7.23 -4.22
C ALA A 112 8.41 6.48 -4.19
N LEU A 113 7.28 7.19 -4.30
CA LEU A 113 5.95 6.57 -4.38
C LEU A 113 5.78 5.72 -5.64
N VAL A 114 6.22 6.22 -6.79
CA VAL A 114 6.22 5.46 -8.05
C VAL A 114 7.12 4.22 -7.95
N HIS A 115 8.28 4.35 -7.31
CA HIS A 115 9.17 3.21 -7.06
C HIS A 115 8.51 2.16 -6.17
N VAL A 116 7.82 2.56 -5.11
CA VAL A 116 7.04 1.65 -4.25
C VAL A 116 5.93 0.97 -5.05
N ALA A 117 5.15 1.73 -5.81
CA ALA A 117 4.05 1.20 -6.61
C ALA A 117 4.54 0.15 -7.62
N SER A 118 5.68 0.41 -8.28
CA SER A 118 6.28 -0.52 -9.23
C SER A 118 6.93 -1.72 -8.55
N ALA A 119 7.59 -1.55 -7.39
CA ALA A 119 8.27 -2.64 -6.70
C ALA A 119 7.29 -3.65 -6.11
N PHE A 120 6.15 -3.15 -5.62
CA PHE A 120 5.09 -3.99 -5.06
C PHE A 120 4.03 -4.39 -6.09
N GLU A 121 4.06 -3.87 -7.33
CA GLU A 121 3.02 -4.15 -8.34
C GLU A 121 1.61 -3.86 -7.81
N VAL A 122 1.43 -2.66 -7.26
CA VAL A 122 0.19 -2.23 -6.59
C VAL A 122 -1.00 -2.25 -7.54
N ASP A 123 -2.07 -2.94 -7.15
CA ASP A 123 -3.32 -3.02 -7.92
C ASP A 123 -4.26 -1.84 -7.63
N VAL A 124 -4.27 -1.34 -6.39
CA VAL A 124 -5.18 -0.27 -5.95
C VAL A 124 -4.41 0.84 -5.21
N ALA A 125 -4.48 2.07 -5.72
CA ALA A 125 -3.96 3.25 -5.03
C ALA A 125 -5.11 4.09 -4.43
N VAL A 126 -5.12 4.23 -3.11
CA VAL A 126 -6.07 5.08 -2.37
C VAL A 126 -5.40 6.40 -2.05
N VAL A 127 -5.82 7.46 -2.74
CA VAL A 127 -5.31 8.83 -2.52
C VAL A 127 -6.22 9.57 -1.55
N LEU A 128 -5.66 10.04 -0.43
CA LEU A 128 -6.36 10.86 0.56
C LEU A 128 -6.01 12.34 0.40
N ASP A 129 -7.03 13.18 0.30
CA ASP A 129 -6.99 14.65 0.45
C ASP A 129 -6.04 15.40 -0.51
N GLN A 130 -5.76 14.84 -1.70
CA GLN A 130 -5.05 15.54 -2.77
C GLN A 130 -5.62 15.24 -4.16
N GLU A 131 -6.43 16.17 -4.68
CA GLU A 131 -6.90 16.13 -6.07
C GLU A 131 -5.74 16.29 -7.08
N CYS A 132 -4.70 17.07 -6.76
CA CYS A 132 -3.54 17.23 -7.62
C CYS A 132 -2.74 15.93 -7.77
N LEU A 133 -2.52 15.20 -6.67
CA LEU A 133 -1.80 13.91 -6.71
C LEU A 133 -2.61 12.84 -7.44
N TYR A 134 -3.94 12.86 -7.32
CA TYR A 134 -4.83 11.98 -8.07
C TYR A 134 -4.71 12.20 -9.59
N ASN A 135 -4.58 13.45 -10.04
CA ASN A 135 -4.42 13.76 -11.46
C ASN A 135 -3.02 13.41 -12.00
N GLU A 136 -1.98 13.44 -11.16
CA GLU A 136 -0.62 13.05 -11.55
C GLU A 136 -0.41 11.52 -11.59
N LEU A 137 -1.18 10.77 -10.80
CA LEU A 137 -1.12 9.30 -10.72
C LEU A 137 -2.01 8.57 -11.75
N LYS A 138 -2.79 9.30 -12.55
CA LYS A 138 -3.71 8.72 -13.55
C LYS A 138 -2.99 8.43 -14.86
#